data_AF-A0A2Z2NXR5-F1
#
_entry.id   AF-A0A2Z2NXR5-F1
#
_cell.length_a   1.000
_cell.length_b   1.000
_cell.length_c   1.000
_cell.angle_alpha   90.00
_cell.angle_beta   90.00
_cell.angle_gamma   90.00
#
_symmetry.space_group_name_H-M   'P 1'
#
loop_
_entity.id
_entity.type
_entity.pdbx_description
1 polymer ?
#
loop_
_entity_poly.entity_id
_entity_poly.type
_entity_poly.pdbx_seq_one_letter_code
_entity_poly.pdbx_strand_id
1 'polypeptide(L)'
;MNKFMKKRSLSIVGSIVLCSLALTACSDNDDDNESQPVADNTQPGLSAADLTGSWSTGCILDDVNDATDGYEIESVSFSDAGFTASAASFSDAGCTTAVVDDDDVDLQGTFSMGDTVLTASGLSATQIDFSYTDAVSGQERILLDLIAIQDGSLFLGEGDFDDLLENDLEARPVSLDLLEPYFAQP
;
A
#
# COMPACT_ATOMS: atom_id res chain seq x y z
N MET A 1 -3.80 -28.42 19.31
CA MET A 1 -2.35 -28.70 19.37
C MET A 1 -1.64 -27.36 19.38
N ASN A 2 -0.94 -27.04 20.46
CA ASN A 2 -0.32 -25.73 20.67
C ASN A 2 1.04 -25.67 19.96
N LYS A 3 1.26 -24.69 19.09
CA LYS A 3 2.58 -24.28 18.59
C LYS A 3 2.63 -22.75 18.61
N PHE A 4 3.18 -22.19 19.69
CA PHE A 4 4.55 -21.64 19.76
C PHE A 4 4.70 -20.27 19.06
N MET A 5 4.26 -19.22 19.76
CA MET A 5 4.69 -17.84 19.54
C MET A 5 6.22 -17.74 19.66
N LYS A 6 6.89 -17.21 18.63
CA LYS A 6 8.35 -17.00 18.63
C LYS A 6 8.65 -15.50 18.66
N LYS A 7 9.42 -15.10 19.67
CA LYS A 7 9.84 -13.73 19.99
C LYS A 7 10.68 -13.10 18.88
N ARG A 8 10.33 -11.86 18.49
CA ARG A 8 11.15 -10.97 17.65
C ARG A 8 12.38 -10.50 18.45
N SER A 9 13.59 -10.69 17.91
CA SER A 9 14.83 -10.07 18.42
C SER A 9 15.10 -8.79 17.65
N LEU A 10 15.08 -7.66 18.36
CA LEU A 10 15.44 -6.34 17.87
C LEU A 10 16.98 -6.21 17.92
N SER A 11 17.64 -6.03 16.78
CA SER A 11 19.09 -5.77 16.72
C SER A 11 19.31 -4.27 16.54
N ILE A 12 19.87 -3.63 17.58
CA ILE A 12 20.18 -2.20 17.64
C ILE A 12 21.56 -1.98 17.04
N VAL A 13 21.63 -1.28 15.91
CA VAL A 13 22.85 -0.66 15.36
C VAL A 13 22.50 0.83 15.20
N GLY A 14 23.08 1.81 15.89
CA GLY A 14 24.40 1.89 16.48
C GLY A 14 25.33 2.78 15.63
N SER A 15 24.91 3.99 15.27
CA SER A 15 25.78 4.97 14.59
C SER A 15 25.67 6.35 15.22
N ILE A 16 26.68 6.67 16.04
CA ILE A 16 26.96 7.98 16.62
C ILE A 16 27.80 8.75 15.59
N VAL A 17 27.30 9.91 15.13
CA VAL A 17 28.14 10.88 14.42
C VAL A 17 28.13 12.19 15.21
N LEU A 18 29.21 12.38 15.96
CA LEU A 18 29.62 13.66 16.54
C LEU A 18 30.19 14.53 15.42
N CYS A 19 29.63 15.72 15.22
CA CYS A 19 30.33 16.83 14.57
C CYS A 19 29.99 18.12 15.32
N SER A 20 30.81 18.45 16.31
CA SER A 20 30.86 19.79 16.90
C SER A 20 31.90 20.59 16.14
N LEU A 21 31.58 21.84 15.77
CA LEU A 21 32.49 22.99 15.86
C LEU A 21 31.66 24.27 15.69
N ALA A 22 31.84 25.19 16.64
CA ALA A 22 31.15 26.46 16.79
C ALA A 22 31.75 27.55 15.90
N LEU A 23 30.99 28.64 15.65
CA LEU A 23 31.41 30.04 15.83
C LEU A 23 30.27 31.04 15.54
N THR A 24 29.82 31.71 16.60
CA THR A 24 29.47 33.15 16.75
C THR A 24 28.80 33.93 15.61
N ALA A 25 27.63 34.52 15.92
CA ALA A 25 27.43 35.98 15.85
C ALA A 25 26.12 36.37 16.59
N CYS A 26 26.24 37.24 17.59
CA CYS A 26 25.11 38.04 18.07
C CYS A 26 24.90 39.20 17.09
N SER A 27 23.66 39.41 16.66
CA SER A 27 23.17 40.71 16.22
C SER A 27 21.73 40.85 16.68
N ASP A 28 21.53 41.63 17.74
CA ASP A 28 20.27 42.30 18.03
C ASP A 28 19.91 43.20 16.83
N ASN A 29 18.66 43.13 16.35
CA ASN A 29 17.76 44.28 16.31
C ASN A 29 16.46 43.98 15.54
N ASP A 30 15.37 44.47 16.16
CA ASP A 30 14.13 45.02 15.59
C ASP A 30 13.06 44.06 15.03
N ASP A 31 11.96 44.02 15.81
CA ASP A 31 10.55 44.04 15.40
C ASP A 31 10.24 43.61 13.96
N ASP A 32 9.65 42.42 13.83
CA ASP A 32 8.37 42.22 13.14
C ASP A 32 7.88 40.79 13.43
N ASN A 33 6.91 40.67 14.34
CA ASN A 33 6.18 39.42 14.58
C ASN A 33 5.22 39.18 13.41
N GLU A 34 5.77 38.93 12.22
CA GLU A 34 5.03 38.35 11.11
C GLU A 34 5.07 36.83 11.33
N SER A 35 3.95 36.30 11.83
CA SER A 35 3.75 34.86 11.95
C SER A 35 3.84 34.26 10.55
N GLN A 36 5.02 33.80 10.15
CA GLN A 36 5.17 33.03 8.93
C GLN A 36 4.23 31.83 9.05
N PRO A 37 3.35 31.59 8.06
CA PRO A 37 2.56 30.37 8.06
C PRO A 37 3.56 29.21 8.05
N VAL A 38 3.51 28.39 9.10
CA VAL A 38 4.17 27.09 9.09
C VAL A 38 3.65 26.42 7.83
N ALA A 39 4.54 26.20 6.86
CA ALA A 39 4.17 25.47 5.66
C ALA A 39 3.67 24.11 6.13
N ASP A 40 2.36 23.93 6.02
CA ASP A 40 1.71 22.67 6.25
C ASP A 40 2.23 21.75 5.14
N ASN A 41 3.29 20.99 5.46
CA ASN A 41 3.89 20.01 4.56
C ASN A 41 2.98 18.77 4.40
N THR A 42 1.68 18.92 4.66
CA THR A 42 0.68 17.93 4.31
C THR A 42 0.60 17.90 2.79
N GLN A 43 1.32 16.94 2.21
CA GLN A 43 1.19 16.61 0.80
C GLN A 43 -0.30 16.40 0.49
N PRO A 44 -0.84 17.01 -0.59
CA PRO A 44 -2.23 16.80 -0.94
C PRO A 44 -2.49 15.30 -1.11
N GLY A 45 -3.59 14.82 -0.54
CA GLY A 45 -4.04 13.45 -0.74
C GLY A 45 -4.30 13.13 -2.20
N LEU A 46 -4.29 11.84 -2.52
CA LEU A 46 -4.66 11.35 -3.84
C LEU A 46 -6.16 11.61 -4.10
N SER A 47 -6.46 11.95 -5.35
CA SER A 47 -7.82 11.99 -5.87
C SER A 47 -8.09 10.76 -6.75
N ALA A 48 -9.36 10.47 -7.02
CA ALA A 48 -9.74 9.39 -7.94
C ALA A 48 -9.11 9.57 -9.34
N ALA A 49 -8.91 10.81 -9.78
CA ALA A 49 -8.31 11.11 -11.07
C ALA A 49 -6.81 10.74 -11.12
N ASP A 50 -6.12 10.73 -9.99
CA ASP A 50 -4.71 10.34 -9.90
C ASP A 50 -4.53 8.81 -10.02
N LEU A 51 -5.59 8.03 -9.78
CA LEU A 51 -5.59 6.57 -9.86
C LEU A 51 -5.98 6.04 -11.25
N THR A 52 -6.67 6.84 -12.07
CA THR A 52 -7.22 6.42 -13.36
C THR A 52 -6.19 5.74 -14.24
N GLY A 53 -6.50 4.52 -14.69
CA GLY A 53 -5.59 3.68 -15.46
C GLY A 53 -5.53 2.27 -14.91
N SER A 54 -4.56 1.50 -15.39
CA SER A 54 -4.30 0.13 -14.97
C SER A 54 -2.93 0.03 -14.32
N TRP A 55 -2.83 -0.79 -13.30
CA TRP A 55 -1.65 -0.98 -12.46
C TRP A 55 -1.43 -2.48 -12.23
N SER A 56 -0.19 -2.94 -12.16
CA SER A 56 0.13 -4.36 -11.91
C SER A 56 1.50 -4.54 -11.24
N THR A 57 1.62 -5.53 -10.36
CA THR A 57 2.86 -5.89 -9.65
C THR A 57 3.95 -6.47 -10.58
N GLY A 58 3.56 -6.96 -11.76
CA GLY A 58 4.41 -7.83 -12.57
C GLY A 58 4.45 -9.25 -11.99
N CYS A 59 5.43 -10.06 -12.40
CA CYS A 59 5.56 -11.42 -11.89
C CYS A 59 6.34 -11.41 -10.56
N ILE A 60 5.64 -11.63 -9.45
CA ILE A 60 6.19 -11.67 -8.10
C ILE A 60 6.04 -13.08 -7.50
N LEU A 61 6.79 -13.37 -6.44
CA LEU A 61 6.62 -14.61 -5.67
C LEU A 61 5.49 -14.36 -4.68
N ASP A 62 4.50 -15.25 -4.63
CA ASP A 62 3.28 -15.13 -3.81
C ASP A 62 3.62 -14.91 -2.32
N ASP A 63 4.21 -15.89 -1.62
CA ASP A 63 4.83 -15.65 -0.31
C ASP A 63 6.34 -15.41 -0.44
N VAL A 64 6.77 -14.16 -0.27
CA VAL A 64 8.21 -13.78 -0.23
C VAL A 64 9.02 -14.51 0.85
N ASN A 65 8.35 -15.11 1.86
CA ASN A 65 8.96 -15.89 2.92
C ASN A 65 8.98 -17.40 2.64
N ASP A 66 8.26 -17.88 1.63
CA ASP A 66 8.30 -19.27 1.15
C ASP A 66 8.80 -19.34 -0.30
N ALA A 67 10.11 -19.57 -0.46
CA ALA A 67 10.72 -19.73 -1.78
C ALA A 67 10.25 -20.97 -2.57
N THR A 68 9.39 -21.82 -2.00
CA THR A 68 8.76 -22.94 -2.70
C THR A 68 7.37 -22.62 -3.21
N ASP A 69 6.87 -21.41 -2.94
CA ASP A 69 5.55 -20.99 -3.36
C ASP A 69 5.44 -20.67 -4.85
N GLY A 70 4.21 -20.45 -5.29
CA GLY A 70 3.86 -19.97 -6.60
C GLY A 70 4.35 -18.55 -6.88
N TYR A 71 4.16 -18.15 -8.13
CA TYR A 71 4.32 -16.76 -8.57
C TYR A 71 2.96 -16.23 -8.96
N GLU A 72 2.78 -14.93 -8.86
CA GLU A 72 1.51 -14.32 -9.24
C GLU A 72 1.71 -13.00 -9.95
N ILE A 73 0.63 -12.56 -10.60
CA ILE A 73 0.47 -11.22 -11.15
C ILE A 73 -0.83 -10.66 -10.62
N GLU A 74 -0.74 -9.64 -9.78
CA GLU A 74 -1.88 -8.85 -9.37
C GLU A 74 -2.07 -7.68 -10.32
N SER A 75 -3.32 -7.29 -10.54
CA SER A 75 -3.69 -6.16 -11.39
C SER A 75 -4.89 -5.42 -10.80
N VAL A 76 -4.84 -4.10 -10.83
CA VAL A 76 -5.96 -3.23 -10.47
C VAL A 76 -6.14 -2.14 -11.51
N SER A 77 -7.39 -1.85 -11.89
CA SER A 77 -7.70 -0.77 -12.81
C SER A 77 -8.79 0.14 -12.25
N PHE A 78 -8.61 1.45 -12.41
CA PHE A 78 -9.50 2.48 -11.94
C PHE A 78 -10.05 3.30 -13.10
N SER A 79 -11.34 3.62 -13.02
CA SER A 79 -12.03 4.48 -13.97
C SER A 79 -13.17 5.26 -13.30
N ASP A 80 -13.81 6.17 -14.04
CA ASP A 80 -15.03 6.84 -13.57
C ASP A 80 -16.19 5.87 -13.24
N ALA A 81 -16.15 4.64 -13.77
CA ALA A 81 -17.17 3.62 -13.52
C ALA A 81 -16.91 2.81 -12.25
N GLY A 82 -15.72 2.91 -11.65
CA GLY A 82 -15.30 2.11 -10.50
C GLY A 82 -13.95 1.44 -10.73
N PHE A 83 -13.77 0.27 -10.12
CA PHE A 83 -12.53 -0.49 -10.19
C PHE A 83 -12.76 -1.93 -10.68
N THR A 84 -11.69 -2.53 -11.18
CA THR A 84 -11.55 -3.99 -11.34
C THR A 84 -10.22 -4.42 -10.73
N ALA A 85 -10.19 -5.55 -10.05
CA ALA A 85 -8.97 -6.14 -9.51
C ALA A 85 -8.92 -7.64 -9.85
N SER A 86 -7.72 -8.16 -10.09
CA SER A 86 -7.53 -9.58 -10.36
C SER A 86 -6.16 -10.08 -9.92
N ALA A 87 -6.09 -11.33 -9.48
CA ALA A 87 -4.85 -12.05 -9.23
C ALA A 87 -4.83 -13.32 -10.10
N ALA A 88 -3.65 -13.67 -10.61
CA ALA A 88 -3.46 -14.87 -11.43
C ALA A 88 -2.19 -15.60 -11.00
N SER A 89 -2.32 -16.91 -10.76
CA SER A 89 -1.23 -17.73 -10.22
C SER A 89 -0.46 -18.52 -11.28
N PHE A 90 0.82 -18.70 -11.04
CA PHE A 90 1.80 -19.28 -11.95
C PHE A 90 2.80 -20.17 -11.21
N SER A 91 3.30 -21.19 -11.90
CA SER A 91 4.27 -22.15 -11.34
C SER A 91 5.73 -21.81 -11.67
N ASP A 92 5.98 -20.70 -12.37
CA ASP A 92 7.31 -20.29 -12.80
C ASP A 92 7.54 -18.79 -12.67
N ALA A 93 8.81 -18.42 -12.41
CA ALA A 93 9.24 -17.03 -12.22
C ALA A 93 9.10 -16.11 -13.44
N GLY A 94 8.71 -16.66 -14.59
CA GLY A 94 8.36 -15.87 -15.78
C GLY A 94 6.86 -15.62 -15.92
N CYS A 95 6.05 -16.17 -15.02
CA CYS A 95 4.59 -16.17 -15.09
C CYS A 95 4.09 -16.62 -16.47
N THR A 96 4.63 -17.74 -16.96
CA THR A 96 4.29 -18.29 -18.28
C THR A 96 3.45 -19.57 -18.22
N THR A 97 3.43 -20.23 -17.08
CA THR A 97 2.76 -21.51 -16.82
C THR A 97 1.72 -21.30 -15.73
N ALA A 98 0.52 -20.89 -16.17
CA ALA A 98 -0.62 -20.65 -15.29
C ALA A 98 -1.00 -21.91 -14.49
N VAL A 99 -1.41 -21.71 -13.24
CA VAL A 99 -1.97 -22.73 -12.37
C VAL A 99 -3.49 -22.67 -12.53
N VAL A 100 -4.07 -23.70 -13.16
CA VAL A 100 -5.48 -23.67 -13.63
C VAL A 100 -6.49 -24.01 -12.53
N ASP A 101 -6.01 -24.48 -11.37
CA ASP A 101 -6.84 -24.87 -10.23
C ASP A 101 -6.66 -23.92 -9.02
N ASP A 102 -6.01 -22.77 -9.23
CA ASP A 102 -5.97 -21.73 -8.19
C ASP A 102 -7.25 -20.90 -8.22
N ASP A 103 -7.64 -20.41 -7.05
CA ASP A 103 -8.80 -19.55 -6.86
C ASP A 103 -8.48 -18.13 -7.39
N ASP A 104 -8.24 -18.00 -8.71
CA ASP A 104 -7.98 -16.73 -9.39
C ASP A 104 -9.03 -15.69 -8.94
N VAL A 105 -8.55 -14.59 -8.39
CA VAL A 105 -9.42 -13.50 -7.93
C VAL A 105 -9.84 -12.63 -9.11
N ASP A 106 -11.14 -12.35 -9.21
CA ASP A 106 -11.70 -11.34 -10.12
C ASP A 106 -12.78 -10.54 -9.37
N LEU A 107 -12.47 -9.28 -9.09
CA LEU A 107 -13.33 -8.36 -8.36
C LEU A 107 -13.65 -7.16 -9.23
N GLN A 108 -14.90 -6.72 -9.14
CA GLN A 108 -15.33 -5.46 -9.75
C GLN A 108 -16.31 -4.74 -8.85
N GLY A 109 -16.21 -3.41 -8.84
CA GLY A 109 -17.00 -2.61 -7.92
C GLY A 109 -16.78 -1.12 -8.07
N THR A 110 -17.14 -0.37 -7.03
CA THR A 110 -16.87 1.07 -6.93
C THR A 110 -15.85 1.33 -5.83
N PHE A 111 -15.24 2.51 -5.86
CA PHE A 111 -14.32 2.92 -4.81
C PHE A 111 -14.61 4.35 -4.37
N SER A 112 -14.21 4.69 -3.14
CA SER A 112 -14.27 6.05 -2.62
C SER A 112 -12.96 6.44 -1.94
N MET A 113 -12.56 7.70 -2.15
CA MET A 113 -11.36 8.27 -1.54
C MET A 113 -11.72 8.92 -0.20
N GLY A 114 -10.99 8.59 0.85
CA GLY A 114 -11.14 9.13 2.19
C GLY A 114 -10.05 10.13 2.56
N ASP A 115 -9.78 10.21 3.87
CA ASP A 115 -8.80 11.14 4.42
C ASP A 115 -7.36 10.74 4.06
N THR A 116 -6.47 11.73 4.09
CA THR A 116 -5.02 11.49 4.05
C THR A 116 -4.52 11.19 5.45
N VAL A 117 -3.75 10.11 5.58
CA VAL A 117 -3.19 9.65 6.85
C VAL A 117 -1.69 9.47 6.76
N LEU A 118 -1.00 9.68 7.89
CA LEU A 118 0.41 9.32 8.04
C LEU A 118 0.50 7.86 8.48
N THR A 119 1.16 7.02 7.69
CA THR A 119 1.31 5.59 7.98
C THR A 119 2.43 5.32 8.98
N ALA A 120 2.50 4.09 9.50
CA ALA A 120 3.56 3.68 10.40
C ALA A 120 4.97 3.73 9.76
N SER A 121 5.06 3.66 8.43
CA SER A 121 6.32 3.82 7.68
C SER A 121 6.74 5.30 7.52
N GLY A 122 5.90 6.24 7.94
CA GLY A 122 6.13 7.68 7.81
C GLY A 122 5.79 8.25 6.45
N LEU A 123 5.16 7.46 5.57
CA LEU A 123 4.65 7.89 4.29
C LEU A 123 3.22 8.42 4.44
N SER A 124 2.86 9.38 3.59
CA SER A 124 1.48 9.85 3.49
C SER A 124 0.71 8.92 2.55
N ALA A 125 -0.42 8.40 3.00
CA ALA A 125 -1.33 7.58 2.22
C ALA A 125 -2.75 8.18 2.25
N THR A 126 -3.57 7.82 1.28
CA THR A 126 -5.00 8.16 1.25
C THR A 126 -5.80 6.93 1.60
N GLN A 127 -6.83 7.07 2.42
CA GLN A 127 -7.77 5.98 2.66
C GLN A 127 -8.56 5.69 1.38
N ILE A 128 -8.76 4.42 1.07
CA ILE A 128 -9.60 3.99 -0.04
C ILE A 128 -10.54 2.89 0.44
N ASP A 129 -11.81 2.98 0.03
CA ASP A 129 -12.82 1.98 0.35
C ASP A 129 -13.31 1.38 -0.96
N PHE A 130 -13.20 0.07 -1.10
CA PHE A 130 -13.70 -0.69 -2.25
C PHE A 130 -15.03 -1.35 -1.90
N SER A 131 -16.11 -0.98 -2.60
CA SER A 131 -17.40 -1.67 -2.50
C SER A 131 -17.58 -2.61 -3.68
N TYR A 132 -17.85 -3.88 -3.41
CA TYR A 132 -18.05 -4.90 -4.43
C TYR A 132 -19.16 -5.88 -4.02
N THR A 133 -19.66 -6.65 -4.97
CA THR A 133 -20.62 -7.74 -4.69
C THR A 133 -19.88 -9.06 -4.72
N ASP A 134 -19.89 -9.77 -3.60
CA ASP A 134 -19.34 -11.12 -3.48
C ASP A 134 -20.10 -12.07 -4.41
N ALA A 135 -19.37 -12.74 -5.31
CA ALA A 135 -19.95 -13.57 -6.36
C ALA A 135 -20.64 -14.84 -5.82
N VAL A 136 -20.24 -15.32 -4.64
CA VAL A 136 -20.74 -16.56 -4.03
C VAL A 136 -21.99 -16.27 -3.19
N SER A 137 -21.92 -15.26 -2.33
CA SER A 137 -23.00 -14.90 -1.41
C SER A 137 -24.01 -13.91 -1.99
N GLY A 138 -23.61 -13.16 -3.03
CA GLY A 138 -24.39 -12.07 -3.61
C GLY A 138 -24.54 -10.86 -2.68
N GLN A 139 -23.77 -10.79 -1.60
CA GLN A 139 -23.82 -9.70 -0.64
C GLN A 139 -22.86 -8.57 -1.05
N GLU A 140 -23.25 -7.34 -0.74
CA GLU A 140 -22.34 -6.20 -0.82
C GLU A 140 -21.30 -6.31 0.29
N ARG A 141 -20.04 -6.11 -0.08
CA ARG A 141 -18.87 -6.11 0.79
C ARG A 141 -18.15 -4.78 0.65
N ILE A 142 -17.49 -4.37 1.73
CA ILE A 142 -16.64 -3.19 1.76
C ILE A 142 -15.27 -3.63 2.26
N LEU A 143 -14.26 -3.39 1.44
CA LEU A 143 -12.86 -3.56 1.80
C LEU A 143 -12.26 -2.18 2.09
N LEU A 144 -11.64 -2.03 3.28
CA LEU A 144 -11.04 -0.79 3.75
C LEU A 144 -9.52 -0.86 3.62
N ASP A 145 -8.93 0.05 2.87
CA ASP A 145 -7.50 0.02 2.57
C ASP A 145 -6.80 1.40 2.60
N LEU A 146 -5.49 1.43 2.43
CA LEU A 146 -4.66 2.60 2.21
C LEU A 146 -4.07 2.55 0.80
N ILE A 147 -3.92 3.71 0.18
CA ILE A 147 -3.29 3.82 -1.13
C ILE A 147 -2.32 4.99 -1.19
N ALA A 148 -1.18 4.80 -1.82
CA ALA A 148 -0.20 5.85 -2.09
C ALA A 148 0.40 5.70 -3.48
N ILE A 149 0.80 6.82 -4.08
CA ILE A 149 1.62 6.84 -5.28
C ILE A 149 2.93 7.53 -4.92
N GLN A 150 4.04 6.82 -5.08
CA GLN A 150 5.39 7.35 -4.86
C GLN A 150 6.30 6.92 -6.01
N ASP A 151 7.03 7.88 -6.57
CA ASP A 151 7.98 7.67 -7.68
C ASP A 151 7.40 6.91 -8.89
N GLY A 152 6.09 7.06 -9.13
CA GLY A 152 5.37 6.43 -10.24
C GLY A 152 4.89 5.00 -9.97
N SER A 153 5.08 4.49 -8.76
CA SER A 153 4.54 3.21 -8.29
C SER A 153 3.35 3.45 -7.37
N LEU A 154 2.34 2.60 -7.48
CA LEU A 154 1.20 2.53 -6.58
C LEU A 154 1.49 1.49 -5.50
N PHE A 155 1.13 1.83 -4.27
CA PHE A 155 1.29 0.99 -3.08
C PHE A 155 -0.06 0.90 -2.37
N LEU A 156 -0.43 -0.31 -1.95
CA LEU A 156 -1.63 -0.59 -1.17
C LEU A 156 -1.28 -0.77 0.32
N GLY A 157 -2.27 -0.97 1.19
CA GLY A 157 -2.02 -1.29 2.58
C GLY A 157 -1.35 -2.65 2.77
N GLU A 158 -0.67 -2.88 3.89
CA GLU A 158 -0.17 -4.23 4.22
C GLU A 158 -1.35 -5.21 4.33
N GLY A 159 -1.29 -6.30 3.54
CA GLY A 159 -2.29 -7.37 3.44
C GLY A 159 -2.62 -7.69 1.99
N ASP A 160 -2.64 -8.97 1.65
CA ASP A 160 -2.77 -9.44 0.26
C ASP A 160 -4.25 -9.39 -0.16
N PHE A 161 -4.55 -9.13 -1.44
CA PHE A 161 -5.95 -9.02 -1.90
C PHE A 161 -6.79 -10.26 -1.56
N ASP A 162 -6.15 -11.43 -1.57
CA ASP A 162 -6.76 -12.72 -1.24
C ASP A 162 -7.07 -12.83 0.26
N ASP A 163 -6.13 -12.43 1.11
CA ASP A 163 -6.29 -12.36 2.56
C ASP A 163 -7.41 -11.40 2.97
N LEU A 164 -7.60 -10.33 2.19
CA LEU A 164 -8.65 -9.31 2.35
C LEU A 164 -10.05 -9.82 1.92
N LEU A 165 -10.13 -10.86 1.08
CA LEU A 165 -11.39 -11.50 0.70
C LEU A 165 -11.83 -12.59 1.70
N GLU A 166 -10.87 -13.33 2.26
CA GLU A 166 -11.16 -14.43 3.18
C GLU A 166 -11.48 -13.96 4.59
N ASN A 167 -10.83 -12.89 5.02
CA ASN A 167 -11.01 -12.33 6.35
C ASN A 167 -11.90 -11.10 6.23
N ASP A 168 -13.07 -11.13 6.89
CA ASP A 168 -14.02 -10.02 7.06
C ASP A 168 -13.34 -8.89 7.87
N LEU A 169 -12.28 -8.29 7.31
CA LEU A 169 -11.40 -7.34 7.96
C LEU A 169 -12.11 -5.99 7.97
N GLU A 170 -12.89 -5.77 9.02
CA GLU A 170 -13.45 -4.46 9.36
C GLU A 170 -12.36 -3.41 9.70
N ALA A 171 -11.08 -3.79 9.70
CA ALA A 171 -9.98 -2.94 10.12
C ALA A 171 -9.11 -2.53 8.92
N ARG A 172 -9.04 -1.23 8.67
CA ARG A 172 -8.12 -0.65 7.69
C ARG A 172 -6.66 -0.90 8.10
N PRO A 173 -5.77 -1.26 7.15
CA PRO A 173 -4.33 -1.27 7.37
C PRO A 173 -3.79 0.05 7.92
N VAL A 174 -2.66 -0.01 8.62
CA VAL A 174 -1.97 1.17 9.21
C VAL A 174 -0.60 1.43 8.59
N SER A 175 -0.20 0.58 7.66
CA SER A 175 1.06 0.56 6.92
C SER A 175 0.74 0.33 5.44
N LEU A 176 1.64 0.77 4.56
CA LEU A 176 1.61 0.40 3.14
C LEU A 176 2.47 -0.85 2.95
N ASP A 177 2.08 -1.72 2.03
CA ASP A 177 2.99 -2.71 1.48
C ASP A 177 3.98 -1.99 0.56
N LEU A 178 5.26 -2.02 0.90
CA LEU A 178 6.34 -1.40 0.12
C LEU A 178 7.20 -2.43 -0.62
N LEU A 179 6.90 -3.71 -0.47
CA LEU A 179 7.60 -4.82 -1.12
C LEU A 179 6.94 -5.17 -2.46
N GLU A 180 5.64 -4.89 -2.60
CA GLU A 180 4.84 -5.25 -3.78
C GLU A 180 4.27 -4.00 -4.48
N PRO A 181 5.14 -3.20 -5.12
CA PRO A 181 4.69 -2.03 -5.87
C PRO A 181 3.93 -2.43 -7.14
N TYR A 182 2.83 -1.73 -7.40
CA TYR A 182 2.14 -1.78 -8.67
C TYR A 182 2.69 -0.73 -9.62
N PHE A 183 2.90 -1.12 -10.88
CA PHE A 183 3.39 -0.26 -11.95
C PHE A 183 2.29 0.06 -12.95
N ALA A 184 2.21 1.32 -13.37
CA ALA A 184 1.27 1.75 -14.39
C ALA A 184 1.48 0.99 -15.70
N GLN A 185 0.38 0.49 -16.26
CA GLN A 185 0.35 -0.26 -17.52
C GLN A 185 0.05 0.70 -18.70
N PRO A 186 0.63 0.44 -19.89
CA PRO A 186 0.51 1.30 -21.07
C PRO A 186 -0.86 1.26 -21.76
#